data_AF-A0A946KPA8-F1
#
_entry.id   AF-A0A946KPA8-F1
#
_cell.length_a   1.000
_cell.length_b   1.000
_cell.length_c   1.000
_cell.angle_alpha   90.00
_cell.angle_beta   90.00
_cell.angle_gamma   90.00
#
_symmetry.space_group_name_H-M   'P 1'
#
loop_
_entity.id
_entity.type
_entity.pdbx_description
1 polymer ?
#
loop_
_entity_poly.entity_id
_entity_poly.type
_entity_poly.pdbx_seq_one_letter_code
_entity_poly.pdbx_strand_id
1 'polypeptide(L)'
;MKKLLFLLFTLPIFGIAQNTVCFTIDPNPVNGIAFSGFTKYVDVLGCFFIVAESTIPDAKVLHAAAVAAELLDNNEDGIVDDPLIESQLTSESALMPIFYDDGNTAMNTFENYYQGDGVSAVLYNFEIDPTQTGHWGDDATVEEIIHTINHVGHTNVYPAAFSMQPNSSLMTA
;
A
#
# COMPACT_ATOMS: atom_id res chain seq x y z
N MET A 1 0.93 -56.84 33.84
CA MET A 1 1.78 -55.86 33.15
C MET A 1 1.25 -55.61 31.75
N LYS A 2 0.51 -54.52 31.52
CA LYS A 2 0.23 -54.01 30.17
C LYS A 2 0.51 -52.51 30.19
N LYS A 3 1.64 -52.11 29.59
CA LYS A 3 1.99 -50.70 29.38
C LYS A 3 1.15 -50.20 28.22
N LEU A 4 0.22 -49.28 28.47
CA LEU A 4 -0.53 -48.59 27.43
C LEU A 4 0.30 -47.35 27.05
N LEU A 5 0.98 -47.42 25.90
CA LEU A 5 1.73 -46.31 25.33
C LEU A 5 0.73 -45.40 24.61
N PHE A 6 0.41 -44.25 25.20
CA PHE A 6 -0.33 -43.19 24.51
C PHE A 6 0.63 -42.47 23.56
N LEU A 7 0.47 -42.70 22.26
CA LEU A 7 1.13 -41.91 21.23
C LEU A 7 0.33 -40.62 21.06
N LEU A 8 0.81 -39.50 21.61
CA LEU A 8 0.27 -38.19 21.29
C LEU A 8 0.65 -37.85 19.85
N PHE A 9 -0.31 -37.96 18.92
CA PHE A 9 -0.21 -37.29 17.64
C PHE A 9 -0.43 -35.80 17.88
N THR A 10 0.64 -35.01 17.87
CA THR A 10 0.54 -33.55 17.73
C THR A 10 0.09 -33.27 16.30
N LEU A 11 -1.20 -32.99 16.10
CA LEU A 11 -1.68 -32.40 14.86
C LEU A 11 -0.96 -31.04 14.70
N PRO A 12 -0.37 -30.74 13.53
CA PRO A 12 0.00 -29.36 13.24
C PRO A 12 -1.31 -28.58 13.18
N ILE A 13 -1.48 -27.65 14.12
CA ILE A 13 -2.48 -26.60 14.00
C ILE A 13 -2.00 -25.76 12.83
N PHE A 14 -2.55 -26.02 11.64
CA PHE A 14 -2.52 -25.06 10.56
C PHE A 14 -3.28 -23.85 11.08
N GLY A 15 -2.56 -22.85 11.56
CA GLY A 15 -3.13 -21.53 11.81
C GLY A 15 -3.67 -21.04 10.49
N ILE A 16 -5.00 -20.96 10.36
CA ILE A 16 -5.61 -20.11 9.36
C ILE A 16 -5.40 -18.70 9.88
N ALA A 17 -4.21 -18.14 9.63
CA ALA A 17 -4.09 -16.69 9.55
C ALA A 17 -4.70 -16.33 8.19
N GLN A 18 -6.01 -16.10 8.22
CA GLN A 18 -6.64 -15.18 7.29
C GLN A 18 -7.38 -14.23 8.20
N ASN A 19 -6.65 -13.30 8.81
CA ASN A 19 -7.27 -12.02 9.09
C ASN A 19 -7.41 -11.38 7.72
N THR A 20 -8.46 -11.73 6.99
CA THR A 20 -8.86 -10.93 5.83
C THR A 20 -9.21 -9.56 6.40
N VAL A 21 -8.26 -8.63 6.36
CA VAL A 21 -8.53 -7.23 6.63
C VAL A 21 -9.51 -6.80 5.55
N CYS A 22 -10.81 -6.83 5.90
CA CYS A 22 -11.86 -6.39 5.02
C CYS A 22 -11.86 -4.87 5.03
N PHE A 23 -11.10 -4.27 4.11
CA PHE A 23 -11.13 -2.84 3.91
C PHE A 23 -12.54 -2.35 3.55
N THR A 24 -12.91 -1.20 4.10
CA THR A 24 -14.11 -0.46 3.73
C THR A 24 -13.72 0.76 2.92
N ILE A 25 -14.48 1.04 1.86
CA ILE A 25 -14.35 2.31 1.14
C ILE A 25 -15.23 3.34 1.82
N ASP A 26 -14.59 4.35 2.38
CA ASP A 26 -15.24 5.48 3.03
C ASP A 26 -15.26 6.71 2.09
N PRO A 27 -16.15 7.69 2.35
CA PRO A 27 -16.07 8.99 1.70
C PRO A 27 -14.74 9.66 2.00
N ASN A 28 -14.11 10.26 0.99
CA ASN A 28 -12.83 10.96 1.16
C ASN A 28 -12.90 12.03 2.26
N PRO A 29 -12.18 11.87 3.40
CA PRO A 29 -12.17 12.83 4.49
C PRO A 29 -11.13 13.96 4.26
N VAL A 30 -10.24 13.81 3.29
CA VAL A 30 -9.12 14.71 3.06
C VAL A 30 -9.60 15.99 2.38
N ASN A 31 -9.47 17.10 3.09
CA ASN A 31 -9.85 18.41 2.59
C ASN A 31 -8.73 19.03 1.75
N GLY A 32 -9.10 19.81 0.73
CA GLY A 32 -8.16 20.58 -0.07
C GLY A 32 -8.46 20.49 -1.57
N ILE A 33 -7.96 21.46 -2.34
CA ILE A 33 -8.18 21.52 -3.79
C ILE A 33 -7.60 20.27 -4.47
N ALA A 34 -6.39 19.87 -4.07
CA ALA A 34 -5.72 18.68 -4.61
C ALA A 34 -6.57 17.40 -4.51
N PHE A 35 -7.37 17.28 -3.45
CA PHE A 35 -8.17 16.09 -3.17
C PHE A 35 -9.62 16.17 -3.67
N SER A 36 -10.00 17.27 -4.32
CA SER A 36 -11.40 17.52 -4.73
C SER A 36 -11.92 16.58 -5.81
N GLY A 37 -11.04 15.88 -6.53
CA GLY A 37 -11.41 14.86 -7.52
C GLY A 37 -11.71 13.48 -6.92
N PHE A 38 -11.34 13.23 -5.66
CA PHE A 38 -11.49 11.92 -5.05
C PHE A 38 -12.74 11.83 -4.18
N THR A 39 -13.45 10.72 -4.31
CA THR A 39 -14.67 10.43 -3.53
C THR A 39 -14.51 9.21 -2.63
N LYS A 40 -13.56 8.35 -2.95
CA LYS A 40 -13.29 7.09 -2.25
C LYS A 40 -12.01 7.22 -1.46
N TYR A 41 -12.01 6.65 -0.27
CA TYR A 41 -10.87 6.60 0.64
C TYR A 41 -10.82 5.25 1.33
N VAL A 42 -9.61 4.72 1.50
CA VAL A 42 -9.35 3.54 2.31
C VAL A 42 -8.12 3.81 3.17
N ASP A 43 -8.27 3.72 4.49
CA ASP A 43 -7.15 3.72 5.43
C ASP A 43 -6.49 2.34 5.46
N VAL A 44 -5.17 2.30 5.32
CA VAL A 44 -4.37 1.08 5.31
C VAL A 44 -3.43 1.13 6.51
N LEU A 45 -3.79 0.35 7.54
CA LEU A 45 -3.02 0.19 8.77
C LEU A 45 -2.70 1.51 9.50
N GLY A 46 -3.47 2.59 9.26
CA GLY A 46 -3.28 3.90 9.88
C GLY A 46 -2.06 4.71 9.40
N CYS A 47 -1.25 4.20 8.47
CA CYS A 47 0.00 4.84 8.02
C CYS A 47 0.06 5.12 6.51
N PHE A 48 -0.86 4.54 5.73
CA PHE A 48 -0.95 4.72 4.29
C PHE A 48 -2.42 4.81 3.91
N PHE A 49 -2.78 5.57 2.88
CA PHE A 49 -4.18 5.59 2.43
C PHE A 49 -4.33 5.61 0.90
N ILE A 50 -5.43 5.01 0.44
CA ILE A 50 -5.83 5.04 -0.97
C ILE A 50 -6.86 6.14 -1.15
N VAL A 51 -6.72 6.96 -2.19
CA VAL A 51 -7.79 7.87 -2.65
C VAL A 51 -8.10 7.61 -4.12
N ALA A 52 -9.39 7.60 -4.47
CA ALA A 52 -9.80 7.29 -5.84
C ALA A 52 -11.02 8.10 -6.30
N GLU A 53 -11.09 8.34 -7.61
CA GLU A 53 -12.27 8.93 -8.25
C GLU A 53 -13.49 8.02 -8.12
N SER A 54 -14.69 8.59 -8.23
CA SER A 54 -15.94 7.81 -8.19
C SER A 54 -16.05 6.78 -9.31
N THR A 55 -15.37 7.03 -10.43
CA THR A 55 -15.36 6.20 -11.64
C THR A 55 -14.51 4.95 -11.53
N ILE A 56 -13.60 4.87 -10.54
CA ILE A 56 -12.75 3.69 -10.32
C ILE A 56 -13.60 2.57 -9.71
N PRO A 57 -13.62 1.35 -10.26
CA PRO A 57 -14.33 0.22 -9.64
C PRO A 57 -13.85 -0.07 -8.21
N ASP A 58 -14.77 -0.35 -7.28
CA ASP A 58 -14.45 -0.62 -5.87
C ASP A 58 -13.44 -1.76 -5.72
N ALA A 59 -13.56 -2.81 -6.53
CA ALA A 59 -12.63 -3.94 -6.51
C ALA A 59 -11.17 -3.52 -6.78
N LYS A 60 -10.93 -2.49 -7.60
CA LYS A 60 -9.59 -1.98 -7.88
C LYS A 60 -9.05 -1.12 -6.74
N VAL A 61 -9.91 -0.34 -6.10
CA VAL A 61 -9.56 0.43 -4.89
C VAL A 61 -9.19 -0.52 -3.75
N LEU A 62 -9.99 -1.55 -3.52
CA LEU A 62 -9.74 -2.57 -2.50
C LEU A 62 -8.51 -3.42 -2.82
N HIS A 63 -8.25 -3.69 -4.10
CA HIS A 63 -7.02 -4.37 -4.54
C HIS A 63 -5.77 -3.57 -4.19
N ALA A 64 -5.76 -2.26 -4.50
CA ALA A 64 -4.65 -1.38 -4.11
C ALA A 64 -4.45 -1.33 -2.59
N ALA A 65 -5.53 -1.24 -1.81
CA ALA A 65 -5.46 -1.27 -0.36
C ALA A 65 -4.89 -2.60 0.17
N ALA A 66 -5.33 -3.73 -0.39
CA ALA A 66 -4.82 -5.05 -0.03
C ALA A 66 -3.33 -5.18 -0.34
N VAL A 67 -2.89 -4.78 -1.54
CA VAL A 67 -1.45 -4.81 -1.90
C VAL A 67 -0.61 -3.93 -0.97
N ALA A 68 -1.08 -2.73 -0.61
CA ALA A 68 -0.38 -1.89 0.37
C ALA A 68 -0.28 -2.57 1.75
N ALA A 69 -1.35 -3.20 2.22
CA ALA A 69 -1.35 -3.92 3.49
C ALA A 69 -0.38 -5.10 3.47
N GLU A 70 -0.44 -5.94 2.44
CA GLU A 70 0.46 -7.10 2.27
C GLU A 70 1.94 -6.69 2.20
N LEU A 71 2.26 -5.54 1.61
CA LEU A 71 3.62 -5.03 1.55
C LEU A 71 4.12 -4.47 2.89
N LEU A 72 3.23 -3.96 3.74
CA LEU A 72 3.55 -3.33 5.03
C LEU A 72 3.47 -4.30 6.23
N ASP A 73 2.61 -5.32 6.12
CA ASP A 73 2.36 -6.37 7.11
C ASP A 73 2.40 -7.72 6.38
N ASN A 74 3.61 -8.24 6.17
CA ASN A 74 3.84 -9.49 5.44
C ASN A 74 3.38 -10.72 6.24
N ASN A 75 3.17 -10.57 7.55
CA ASN A 75 2.81 -11.66 8.44
C ASN A 75 1.29 -11.74 8.73
N GLU A 76 0.54 -10.74 8.24
CA GLU A 76 -0.92 -10.60 8.31
C GLU A 76 -1.48 -10.55 9.74
N ASP A 77 -0.71 -10.06 10.72
CA ASP A 77 -1.17 -9.91 12.10
C ASP A 77 -1.93 -8.60 12.38
N GLY A 78 -2.01 -7.72 11.37
CA GLY A 78 -2.66 -6.42 11.41
C GLY A 78 -1.76 -5.30 11.92
N ILE A 79 -0.45 -5.54 12.07
CA ILE A 79 0.54 -4.59 12.55
C ILE A 79 1.62 -4.42 11.48
N VAL A 80 2.00 -3.17 11.18
CA VAL A 80 3.09 -2.91 10.25
C VAL A 80 4.39 -3.51 10.78
N ASP A 81 5.08 -4.29 9.94
CA ASP A 81 6.26 -5.07 10.34
C ASP A 81 7.44 -4.18 10.78
N ASP A 82 7.57 -3.00 10.18
CA ASP A 82 8.61 -2.01 10.51
C ASP A 82 7.99 -0.71 11.10
N PRO A 83 8.05 -0.52 12.43
CA PRO A 83 7.50 0.66 13.09
C PRO A 83 8.15 1.99 12.69
N LEU A 84 9.40 1.97 12.19
CA LEU A 84 10.04 3.20 11.72
C LEU A 84 9.46 3.61 10.36
N ILE A 85 9.20 2.63 9.49
CA ILE A 85 8.49 2.85 8.22
C ILE A 85 7.05 3.31 8.49
N GLU A 86 6.33 2.64 9.40
CA GLU A 86 4.98 3.07 9.83
C GLU A 86 4.96 4.55 10.26
N SER A 87 5.89 4.93 11.16
CA SER A 87 5.97 6.30 11.66
C SER A 87 6.30 7.31 10.54
N GLN A 88 7.18 6.95 9.61
CA GLN A 88 7.57 7.84 8.50
C GLN A 88 6.43 8.02 7.50
N LEU A 89 5.75 6.93 7.12
CA LEU A 89 4.62 7.00 6.20
C LEU A 89 3.46 7.80 6.82
N THR A 90 3.21 7.60 8.11
CA THR A 90 2.22 8.41 8.86
C THR A 90 2.60 9.89 8.86
N SER A 91 3.85 10.24 9.14
CA SER A 91 4.27 11.65 9.22
C SER A 91 4.18 12.38 7.89
N GLU A 92 4.45 11.69 6.79
CA GLU A 92 4.36 12.26 5.43
C GLU A 92 2.96 12.15 4.82
N SER A 93 2.00 11.58 5.56
CA SER A 93 0.66 11.28 5.06
C SER A 93 0.71 10.48 3.74
N ALA A 94 1.44 9.36 3.77
CA ALA A 94 1.70 8.55 2.59
C ALA A 94 0.40 8.05 1.93
N LEU A 95 0.35 8.11 0.61
CA LEU A 95 -0.86 7.80 -0.13
C LEU A 95 -0.62 7.24 -1.53
N MET A 96 -1.63 6.54 -2.04
CA MET A 96 -1.73 6.13 -3.44
C MET A 96 -3.01 6.71 -4.07
N PRO A 97 -2.88 7.74 -4.94
CA PRO A 97 -4.01 8.21 -5.71
C PRO A 97 -4.26 7.30 -6.93
N ILE A 98 -5.53 6.97 -7.15
CA ILE A 98 -5.98 6.21 -8.31
C ILE A 98 -6.81 7.11 -9.22
N PHE A 99 -6.31 7.34 -10.42
CA PHE A 99 -6.95 8.14 -11.46
C PHE A 99 -7.56 7.26 -12.54
N TYR A 100 -8.54 7.79 -13.25
CA TYR A 100 -9.18 7.08 -14.35
C TYR A 100 -8.22 6.91 -15.53
N ASP A 101 -7.45 7.95 -15.86
CA ASP A 101 -6.50 7.97 -16.98
C ASP A 101 -5.44 9.06 -16.76
N ASP A 102 -4.33 8.95 -17.47
CA ASP A 102 -3.24 9.94 -17.48
C ASP A 102 -3.75 11.30 -17.99
N GLY A 103 -3.42 12.37 -17.27
CA GLY A 103 -3.78 13.74 -17.60
C GLY A 103 -5.27 14.04 -17.50
N ASN A 104 -6.06 13.22 -16.78
CA ASN A 104 -7.47 13.53 -16.56
C ASN A 104 -7.67 14.73 -15.59
N THR A 105 -8.92 15.17 -15.39
CA THR A 105 -9.19 16.37 -14.57
C THR A 105 -8.77 16.20 -13.11
N ALA A 106 -9.00 15.03 -12.52
CA ALA A 106 -8.63 14.76 -11.13
C ALA A 106 -7.11 14.76 -10.94
N MET A 107 -6.37 14.09 -11.84
CA MET A 107 -4.90 14.05 -11.84
C MET A 107 -4.31 15.45 -11.98
N ASN A 108 -4.72 16.20 -13.02
CA ASN A 108 -4.24 17.58 -13.19
C ASN A 108 -4.53 18.43 -11.95
N THR A 109 -5.69 18.25 -11.30
CA THR A 109 -6.02 19.00 -10.09
C THR A 109 -5.16 18.55 -8.91
N PHE A 110 -4.90 17.26 -8.77
CA PHE A 110 -4.01 16.75 -7.73
C PHE A 110 -2.60 17.31 -7.93
N GLU A 111 -1.99 17.10 -9.09
CA GLU A 111 -0.62 17.52 -9.38
C GLU A 111 -0.40 19.04 -9.30
N ASN A 112 -1.35 19.85 -9.76
CA ASN A 112 -1.21 21.31 -9.73
C ASN A 112 -1.31 21.90 -8.31
N TYR A 113 -1.93 21.20 -7.37
CA TYR A 113 -2.26 21.76 -6.05
C TYR A 113 -1.68 20.97 -4.87
N TYR A 114 -1.25 19.73 -5.07
CA TYR A 114 -0.62 18.91 -4.04
C TYR A 114 0.78 19.45 -3.72
N GLN A 115 1.04 19.64 -2.43
CA GLN A 115 2.29 20.22 -1.90
C GLN A 115 2.87 19.36 -0.77
N GLY A 116 2.38 18.13 -0.61
CA GLY A 116 2.91 17.18 0.37
C GLY A 116 3.99 16.30 -0.26
N ASP A 117 4.61 15.47 0.57
CA ASP A 117 5.70 14.56 0.17
C ASP A 117 5.28 13.08 0.26
N GLY A 118 4.04 12.79 0.63
CA GLY A 118 3.53 11.42 0.83
C GLY A 118 3.26 10.58 -0.42
N VAL A 119 3.44 11.11 -1.64
CA VAL A 119 3.19 10.40 -2.90
C VAL A 119 4.48 10.31 -3.71
N SER A 120 4.72 9.20 -4.39
CA SER A 120 5.87 9.07 -5.31
C SER A 120 5.52 8.39 -6.63
N ALA A 121 4.33 7.85 -6.71
CA ALA A 121 3.76 7.15 -7.83
C ALA A 121 2.24 7.30 -7.79
N VAL A 122 1.59 7.06 -8.93
CA VAL A 122 0.13 7.13 -9.08
C VAL A 122 -0.32 5.89 -9.85
N LEU A 123 -1.56 5.46 -9.65
CA LEU A 123 -2.14 4.36 -10.42
C LEU A 123 -3.20 4.86 -11.38
N TYR A 124 -3.24 4.30 -12.59
CA TYR A 124 -4.34 4.48 -13.52
C TYR A 124 -5.30 3.28 -13.49
N ASN A 125 -6.58 3.55 -13.78
CA ASN A 125 -7.61 2.52 -13.81
C ASN A 125 -7.25 1.35 -14.74
N PHE A 126 -6.58 1.60 -15.86
CA PHE A 126 -6.23 0.54 -16.82
C PHE A 126 -5.04 -0.33 -16.38
N GLU A 127 -4.28 0.09 -15.37
CA GLU A 127 -3.06 -0.59 -14.90
C GLU A 127 -3.34 -1.55 -13.73
N ILE A 128 -4.55 -1.53 -13.20
CA ILE A 128 -4.93 -2.36 -12.05
C ILE A 128 -5.69 -3.60 -12.55
N ASP A 129 -5.10 -4.78 -12.42
CA ASP A 129 -5.76 -6.06 -12.65
C ASP A 129 -5.72 -6.93 -11.38
N PRO A 130 -6.81 -6.94 -10.59
CA PRO A 130 -6.89 -7.76 -9.38
C PRO A 130 -6.76 -9.27 -9.62
N THR A 131 -6.88 -9.73 -10.87
CA THR A 131 -6.75 -11.15 -11.23
C THR A 131 -5.34 -11.56 -11.62
N GLN A 132 -4.43 -10.59 -11.79
CA GLN A 132 -3.05 -10.79 -12.24
C GLN A 132 -2.06 -10.05 -11.30
N THR A 133 -2.29 -10.13 -9.99
CA THR A 133 -1.54 -9.35 -8.98
C THR A 133 -0.03 -9.45 -9.16
N GLY A 134 0.63 -8.30 -9.36
CA GLY A 134 2.08 -8.22 -9.54
C GLY A 134 2.62 -8.83 -10.84
N HIS A 135 1.75 -9.22 -11.78
CA HIS A 135 2.19 -9.66 -13.09
C HIS A 135 2.58 -8.44 -13.95
N TRP A 136 3.84 -8.42 -14.35
CA TRP A 136 4.43 -7.31 -15.10
C TRP A 136 3.64 -7.00 -16.38
N GLY A 137 3.19 -5.75 -16.49
CA GLY A 137 2.43 -5.24 -17.64
C GLY A 137 0.92 -5.46 -17.56
N ASP A 138 0.42 -6.31 -16.66
CA ASP A 138 -1.01 -6.51 -16.43
C ASP A 138 -1.50 -5.79 -15.16
N ASP A 139 -0.74 -5.86 -14.07
CA ASP A 139 -1.04 -5.20 -12.81
C ASP A 139 0.16 -4.41 -12.28
N ALA A 140 0.14 -3.08 -12.42
CA ALA A 140 1.17 -2.19 -11.89
C ALA A 140 0.98 -1.90 -10.39
N THR A 141 -0.10 -2.38 -9.76
CA THR A 141 -0.45 -2.05 -8.37
C THR A 141 0.70 -2.30 -7.38
N VAL A 142 1.40 -3.43 -7.51
CA VAL A 142 2.55 -3.76 -6.65
C VAL A 142 3.70 -2.78 -6.88
N GLU A 143 4.00 -2.45 -8.14
CA GLU A 143 5.10 -1.53 -8.51
C GLU A 143 4.85 -0.11 -7.99
N GLU A 144 3.68 0.46 -8.26
CA GLU A 144 3.41 1.86 -7.89
C GLU A 144 3.31 2.05 -6.37
N ILE A 145 2.76 1.07 -5.66
CA ILE A 145 2.70 1.11 -4.20
C ILE A 145 4.10 0.97 -3.61
N ILE A 146 4.93 0.04 -4.12
CA ILE A 146 6.30 -0.11 -3.60
C ILE A 146 7.17 1.11 -3.92
N HIS A 147 6.94 1.82 -5.03
CA HIS A 147 7.59 3.10 -5.32
C HIS A 147 7.34 4.10 -4.19
N THR A 148 6.09 4.25 -3.75
CA THR A 148 5.74 5.18 -2.67
C THR A 148 6.30 4.72 -1.32
N ILE A 149 6.16 3.45 -0.94
CA ILE A 149 6.73 2.92 0.32
C ILE A 149 8.25 3.10 0.35
N ASN A 150 8.93 2.84 -0.77
CA ASN A 150 10.38 3.00 -0.85
C ASN A 150 10.81 4.46 -0.76
N HIS A 151 10.24 5.33 -1.59
CA HIS A 151 10.66 6.72 -1.64
C HIS A 151 10.29 7.46 -0.35
N VAL A 152 9.03 7.38 0.09
CA VAL A 152 8.55 8.10 1.29
C VAL A 152 9.08 7.45 2.57
N GLY A 153 9.12 6.12 2.63
CA GLY A 153 9.59 5.36 3.80
C GLY A 153 11.09 5.08 3.76
N HIS A 154 11.51 4.07 3.01
CA HIS A 154 12.86 3.50 3.09
C HIS A 154 13.99 4.50 2.83
N THR A 155 13.85 5.44 1.88
CA THR A 155 14.93 6.41 1.61
C THR A 155 15.13 7.40 2.76
N ASN A 156 14.07 7.70 3.53
CA ASN A 156 14.13 8.60 4.68
C ASN A 156 14.57 7.87 5.96
N VAL A 157 14.07 6.66 6.19
CA VAL A 157 14.36 5.87 7.40
C VAL A 157 15.73 5.21 7.33
N TYR A 158 16.11 4.68 6.16
CA TYR A 158 17.34 3.92 5.95
C TYR A 158 18.20 4.47 4.80
N PRO A 159 18.61 5.75 4.85
CA PRO A 159 19.32 6.41 3.74
C PRO A 159 20.67 5.74 3.41
N ALA A 160 21.36 5.15 4.39
CA ALA A 160 22.61 4.42 4.15
C ALA A 160 22.42 3.19 3.24
N ALA A 161 21.22 2.61 3.20
CA ALA A 161 20.88 1.50 2.31
C ALA A 161 20.22 1.98 1.01
N PHE A 162 19.32 2.96 1.07
CA PHE A 162 18.41 3.29 -0.04
C PHE A 162 18.53 4.72 -0.63
N SER A 163 19.40 5.59 -0.12
CA SER A 163 19.55 6.94 -0.69
C SER A 163 19.88 6.90 -2.19
N MET A 164 19.27 7.78 -2.97
CA MET A 164 19.30 7.75 -4.44
C MET A 164 20.47 8.55 -5.07
N GLN A 165 21.21 9.33 -4.27
CA GLN A 165 22.36 10.08 -4.80
C GLN A 165 23.51 9.12 -5.16
N PRO A 166 24.30 9.39 -6.22
CA PRO A 166 25.42 8.52 -6.59
C PRO A 166 26.41 8.30 -5.43
N ASN A 167 26.79 7.05 -5.18
CA ASN A 167 27.66 6.62 -4.08
C ASN A 167 27.18 7.01 -2.66
N SER A 168 25.87 7.20 -2.46
CA SER A 168 25.33 7.63 -1.15
C SER A 168 24.75 6.49 -0.31
N SER A 169 24.61 5.29 -0.90
CA SER A 169 23.96 4.15 -0.25
C SER A 169 24.43 2.81 -0.82
N LEU A 170 24.02 1.71 -0.19
CA LEU A 170 24.26 0.35 -0.71
C LEU A 170 23.67 0.12 -2.11
N MET A 171 22.56 0.77 -2.46
CA MET A 171 21.96 0.64 -3.79
C MET A 171 22.66 1.48 -4.88
N THR A 172 23.42 2.49 -4.48
CA THR A 172 24.03 3.47 -5.41
C THR A 172 25.57 3.46 -5.38
N ALA A 173 26.15 2.47 -4.70
CA ALA A 173 27.59 2.26 -4.54
C ALA A 173 28.28 1.68 -5.79
#